data_AF-A0A380BR36-F1
#
_entry.id   AF-A0A380BR36-F1
#
_cell.length_a   1.000
_cell.length_b   1.000
_cell.length_c   1.000
_cell.angle_alpha   90.00
_cell.angle_beta   90.00
_cell.angle_gamma   90.00
#
_symmetry.space_group_name_H-M   'P 1'
#
loop_
_entity.id
_entity.type
_entity.pdbx_description
1 polymer ?
#
loop_
_entity_poly.entity_id
_entity_poly.type
_entity_poly.pdbx_seq_one_letter_code
_entity_poly.pdbx_strand_id
1 'polypeptide(L)'
;MKVDFGNVAKNYARFRNNLPSELLEGLKLRGIVFNDKKVTDLGSGSGVLCRALQQEGASVVGVEPSIELIEEAKEIDNEEGYMIEYKNTYSEATSLPDNTYDLITVLRAWHWFDAEKTLSEIKRILKEDGSLIIMDSGFLSKSKVVKDTLDMIKNHMP
;
A
#
# COMPACT_ATOMS: atom_id res chain seq x y z
N MET A 1 13.84 13.55 -7.46
CA MET A 1 13.32 13.00 -8.72
C MET A 1 11.86 12.69 -8.47
N LYS A 2 10.92 13.27 -9.24
CA LYS A 2 9.49 12.96 -9.10
C LYS A 2 9.25 11.64 -9.85
N VAL A 3 8.86 10.59 -9.13
CA VAL A 3 8.58 9.29 -9.75
C VAL A 3 7.26 9.38 -10.51
N ASP A 4 7.25 8.82 -11.72
CA ASP A 4 6.11 8.77 -12.62
C ASP A 4 5.89 7.31 -13.03
N PHE A 5 4.74 6.75 -12.66
CA PHE A 5 4.37 5.36 -12.93
C PHE A 5 3.58 5.19 -14.23
N GLY A 6 3.23 6.26 -14.95
CA GLY A 6 2.29 6.19 -16.06
C GLY A 6 2.67 5.19 -17.15
N ASN A 7 3.95 5.18 -17.57
CA ASN A 7 4.42 4.28 -18.62
C ASN A 7 4.62 2.81 -18.17
N VAL A 8 4.50 2.53 -16.87
CA VAL A 8 4.75 1.19 -16.30
C VAL A 8 3.57 0.61 -15.54
N ALA A 9 2.47 1.36 -15.39
CA ALA A 9 1.31 0.99 -14.57
C ALA A 9 0.77 -0.41 -14.93
N LYS A 10 0.53 -0.69 -16.22
CA LYS A 10 0.06 -2.01 -16.69
C LYS A 10 0.99 -3.17 -16.33
N ASN A 11 2.29 -2.99 -16.56
CA ASN A 11 3.28 -4.01 -16.22
C ASN A 11 3.38 -4.17 -14.70
N TYR A 12 3.32 -3.07 -13.96
CA TYR A 12 3.33 -3.08 -12.50
C TYR A 12 2.13 -3.86 -11.96
N ALA A 13 0.91 -3.51 -12.38
CA ALA A 13 -0.32 -4.19 -11.99
C ALA A 13 -0.21 -5.69 -12.27
N ARG A 14 0.21 -6.08 -13.48
CA ARG A 14 0.37 -7.49 -13.86
C ARG A 14 1.35 -8.28 -12.99
N PHE A 15 2.54 -7.72 -12.71
CA PHE A 15 3.61 -8.47 -12.05
C PHE A 15 3.66 -8.30 -10.53
N ARG A 16 3.00 -7.27 -9.99
CA ARG A 16 2.94 -6.99 -8.55
C ARG A 16 1.54 -7.24 -7.96
N ASN A 17 0.64 -7.91 -8.69
CA ASN A 17 -0.71 -8.24 -8.22
C ASN A 17 -0.76 -9.30 -7.10
N ASN A 18 0.36 -9.94 -6.75
CA ASN A 18 0.36 -11.00 -5.76
C ASN A 18 0.66 -10.46 -4.34
N LEU A 19 -0.17 -10.83 -3.38
CA LEU A 19 0.03 -10.61 -1.95
C LEU A 19 0.15 -11.98 -1.26
N PRO A 20 1.27 -12.29 -0.58
CA PRO A 20 1.39 -13.54 0.17
C PRO A 20 0.31 -13.62 1.25
N SER A 21 -0.42 -14.73 1.32
CA SER A 21 -1.50 -14.93 2.30
C SER A 21 -0.98 -14.83 3.74
N GLU A 22 0.28 -15.22 3.96
CA GLU A 22 0.97 -15.16 5.23
C GLU A 22 1.08 -13.73 5.79
N LEU A 23 1.01 -12.70 4.93
CA LEU A 23 1.03 -11.32 5.39
C LEU A 23 -0.22 -11.00 6.22
N LEU A 24 -1.41 -11.27 5.68
CA LEU A 24 -2.66 -10.98 6.38
C LEU A 24 -2.86 -11.90 7.58
N GLU A 25 -2.50 -13.18 7.46
CA GLU A 25 -2.49 -14.12 8.59
C GLU A 25 -1.57 -13.62 9.71
N GLY A 26 -0.38 -13.13 9.36
CA GLY A 26 0.57 -12.56 10.32
C GLY A 26 0.03 -11.33 11.04
N LEU A 27 -0.75 -10.47 10.37
CA LEU A 27 -1.40 -9.32 10.98
C LEU A 27 -2.50 -9.75 11.95
N LYS A 28 -3.34 -10.72 11.57
CA LYS A 28 -4.38 -11.30 12.43
C LYS A 28 -3.80 -11.91 13.70
N LEU A 29 -2.70 -12.65 13.60
CA LEU A 29 -1.99 -13.23 14.75
C LEU A 29 -1.44 -12.16 15.72
N ARG A 30 -1.25 -10.93 15.25
CA ARG A 30 -0.83 -9.77 16.07
C ARG A 30 -2.02 -8.98 16.64
N GLY A 31 -3.24 -9.48 16.49
CA GLY A 31 -4.46 -8.85 16.97
C GLY A 31 -5.02 -7.76 16.05
N ILE A 32 -4.50 -7.62 14.83
CA ILE A 32 -5.06 -6.70 13.84
C ILE A 32 -6.28 -7.34 13.19
N VAL A 33 -7.44 -6.71 13.33
CA VAL A 33 -8.71 -7.17 12.77
C VAL A 33 -9.23 -6.13 11.77
N PHE A 34 -9.63 -6.58 10.58
CA PHE A 34 -10.10 -5.72 9.49
C PHE A 34 -11.62 -5.70 9.34
N ASN A 35 -12.30 -6.78 9.75
CA ASN A 35 -13.75 -6.89 9.64
C ASN A 35 -14.47 -5.72 10.34
N ASP A 36 -15.41 -5.09 9.63
CA ASP A 36 -16.17 -3.90 10.05
C ASP A 36 -15.31 -2.67 10.37
N LYS A 37 -14.05 -2.61 9.90
CA LYS A 37 -13.17 -1.44 10.05
C LYS A 37 -13.21 -0.54 8.83
N LYS A 38 -13.12 0.78 9.05
CA LYS A 38 -12.79 1.74 8.00
C LYS A 38 -11.28 1.81 7.85
N VAL A 39 -10.80 1.46 6.65
CA VAL A 39 -9.37 1.40 6.34
C VAL A 39 -9.05 2.31 5.18
N THR A 40 -7.94 3.03 5.25
CA THR A 40 -7.36 3.68 4.07
C THR A 40 -5.95 3.16 3.81
N ASP A 41 -5.66 2.88 2.54
CA ASP A 41 -4.34 2.43 2.09
C ASP A 41 -3.64 3.58 1.36
N LEU A 42 -2.55 4.10 1.94
CA LEU A 42 -1.79 5.21 1.35
C LEU A 42 -0.75 4.66 0.39
N GLY A 43 -0.72 5.21 -0.83
CA GLY A 43 0.07 4.66 -1.94
C GLY A 43 -0.49 3.32 -2.40
N SER A 44 -1.81 3.24 -2.59
CA SER A 44 -2.51 1.97 -2.86
C SER A 44 -2.13 1.32 -4.19
N GLY A 45 -1.48 2.07 -5.10
CA GLY A 45 -1.12 1.61 -6.43
C GLY A 45 -2.32 1.01 -7.17
N SER A 46 -2.12 -0.16 -7.78
CA SER A 46 -3.16 -0.90 -8.51
C SER A 46 -4.16 -1.64 -7.61
N GLY A 47 -4.28 -1.30 -6.32
CA GLY A 47 -5.34 -1.75 -5.42
C GLY A 47 -5.17 -3.14 -4.79
N VAL A 48 -3.99 -3.76 -4.90
CA VAL A 48 -3.75 -5.14 -4.39
C VAL A 48 -4.15 -5.32 -2.94
N LEU A 49 -3.68 -4.42 -2.07
CA LEU A 49 -3.96 -4.53 -0.65
C LEU A 49 -5.40 -4.10 -0.37
N CYS A 50 -5.93 -3.12 -1.11
CA CYS A 50 -7.31 -2.70 -0.96
C CYS A 50 -8.29 -3.85 -1.17
N ARG A 51 -8.12 -4.64 -2.25
CA ARG A 51 -8.93 -5.84 -2.52
C ARG A 51 -8.80 -6.86 -1.39
N ALA A 52 -7.57 -7.17 -1.00
CA ALA A 52 -7.33 -8.15 0.06
C ALA A 52 -7.95 -7.72 1.40
N LEU A 53 -7.91 -6.43 1.75
CA LEU A 53 -8.57 -5.90 2.95
C LEU A 53 -10.10 -5.92 2.84
N GLN A 54 -10.67 -5.64 1.66
CA GLN A 54 -12.12 -5.74 1.44
C GLN A 54 -12.61 -7.19 1.59
N GLN A 55 -11.83 -8.18 1.12
CA GLN A 55 -12.12 -9.60 1.36
C GLN A 55 -12.15 -9.96 2.85
N GLU A 56 -11.37 -9.26 3.68
CA GLU A 56 -11.35 -9.40 5.14
C GLU A 56 -12.49 -8.66 5.86
N GLY A 57 -13.43 -8.07 5.12
CA GLY A 57 -14.61 -7.38 5.65
C GLY A 57 -14.38 -5.91 5.99
N ALA A 58 -13.27 -5.30 5.54
CA ALA A 58 -13.05 -3.86 5.71
C ALA A 58 -13.82 -3.01 4.68
N SER A 59 -14.19 -1.80 5.09
CA SER A 59 -14.56 -0.73 4.16
C SER A 59 -13.30 0.06 3.80
N VAL A 60 -12.89 0.00 2.53
CA VAL A 60 -11.56 0.46 2.10
C VAL A 60 -11.63 1.67 1.17
N VAL A 61 -10.75 2.64 1.40
CA VAL A 61 -10.45 3.74 0.46
C VAL A 61 -8.95 3.77 0.14
N GLY A 62 -8.58 3.60 -1.13
CA GLY A 62 -7.20 3.76 -1.58
C GLY A 62 -6.85 5.24 -1.82
N VAL A 63 -5.63 5.65 -1.46
CA VAL A 63 -5.05 6.96 -1.81
C VAL A 63 -3.86 6.72 -2.71
N GLU A 64 -3.89 7.25 -3.94
CA GLU A 64 -2.84 7.02 -4.93
C GLU A 64 -2.68 8.24 -5.85
N PRO A 65 -1.47 8.84 -5.96
CA PRO A 65 -1.26 9.99 -6.83
C PRO A 65 -1.22 9.67 -8.33
N SER A 66 -0.92 8.45 -8.76
CA SER A 66 -0.96 8.06 -10.18
C SER A 66 -2.39 7.71 -10.62
N ILE A 67 -2.90 8.46 -11.60
CA ILE A 67 -4.21 8.18 -12.17
C ILE A 67 -4.21 6.87 -12.94
N GLU A 68 -3.09 6.53 -13.58
CA GLU A 68 -2.92 5.31 -14.37
C GLU A 68 -2.98 4.06 -13.48
N LEU A 69 -2.37 4.10 -12.29
CA LEU A 69 -2.48 3.00 -11.32
C LEU A 69 -3.91 2.87 -10.77
N ILE A 70 -4.62 3.99 -10.58
CA ILE A 70 -6.04 3.97 -10.18
C ILE A 70 -6.92 3.37 -11.27
N GLU A 71 -6.67 3.70 -12.54
CA GLU A 71 -7.42 3.15 -13.68
C GLU A 71 -7.23 1.63 -13.77
N GLU A 72 -6.00 1.14 -13.66
CA GLU A 72 -5.70 -0.30 -13.59
C GLU A 72 -6.37 -0.95 -12.36
N ALA A 73 -6.36 -0.28 -11.20
CA ALA A 73 -7.04 -0.78 -10.01
C ALA A 73 -8.53 -0.96 -10.24
N LYS A 74 -9.19 0.05 -10.84
CA LYS A 74 -10.62 0.02 -11.15
C LYS A 74 -10.98 -1.01 -12.21
N GLU A 75 -10.13 -1.22 -13.21
CA GLU A 75 -10.33 -2.27 -14.22
C GLU A 75 -10.35 -3.65 -13.54
N ILE A 76 -9.33 -3.96 -12.74
CA ILE A 76 -9.24 -5.21 -11.97
C ILE A 76 -10.41 -5.35 -10.99
N ASP A 77 -10.75 -4.28 -10.26
CA ASP A 77 -11.84 -4.29 -9.30
C ASP A 77 -13.19 -4.60 -9.99
N ASN A 78 -13.45 -4.02 -11.17
CA ASN A 78 -14.65 -4.31 -11.95
C ASN A 78 -14.68 -5.75 -12.47
N GLU A 79 -13.53 -6.29 -12.90
CA GLU A 79 -13.42 -7.68 -13.37
C GLU A 79 -13.63 -8.69 -12.24
N GLU A 80 -13.11 -8.40 -11.05
CA GLU A 80 -13.15 -9.29 -9.88
C GLU A 80 -14.37 -9.05 -8.97
N GLY A 81 -15.17 -8.00 -9.23
CA GLY A 81 -16.41 -7.69 -8.51
C GLY A 81 -16.22 -6.93 -7.20
N TYR A 82 -15.13 -6.18 -7.03
CA TYR A 82 -14.89 -5.31 -5.89
C TYR A 82 -15.51 -3.93 -6.07
N MET A 83 -15.83 -3.28 -4.95
CA MET A 83 -16.27 -1.89 -4.93
C MET A 83 -15.39 -1.09 -3.98
N ILE A 84 -14.30 -0.54 -4.53
CA ILE A 84 -13.30 0.21 -3.77
C ILE A 84 -13.25 1.64 -4.29
N GLU A 85 -13.26 2.61 -3.37
CA GLU A 85 -13.07 4.01 -3.69
C GLU A 85 -11.58 4.34 -3.72
N TYR A 86 -11.15 5.10 -4.74
CA TYR A 86 -9.78 5.63 -4.82
C TYR A 86 -9.77 7.16 -4.90
N LYS A 87 -8.91 7.78 -4.10
CA LYS A 87 -8.63 9.21 -4.11
C LYS A 87 -7.33 9.49 -4.86
N ASN A 88 -7.43 10.23 -5.97
CA ASN A 88 -6.26 10.67 -6.71
C ASN A 88 -5.60 11.87 -6.02
N THR A 89 -4.85 11.60 -4.95
CA THR A 89 -4.22 12.58 -4.06
C THR A 89 -2.93 12.02 -3.48
N TYR A 90 -2.14 12.87 -2.82
CA TYR A 90 -0.90 12.48 -2.18
C TYR A 90 -1.13 12.08 -0.72
N SER A 91 -0.24 11.25 -0.17
CA SER A 91 -0.28 10.81 1.23
C SER A 91 -0.18 11.96 2.24
N GLU A 92 0.41 13.07 1.82
CA GLU A 92 0.65 14.31 2.55
C GLU A 92 -0.61 15.19 2.64
N ALA A 93 -1.60 14.96 1.78
CA ALA A 93 -2.84 15.72 1.70
C ALA A 93 -3.94 14.89 1.00
N THR A 94 -4.54 13.99 1.77
CA THR A 94 -5.43 12.91 1.28
C THR A 94 -6.83 13.38 0.90
N SER A 95 -7.22 14.59 1.32
CA SER A 95 -8.60 15.09 1.26
C SER A 95 -9.63 14.23 2.00
N LEU A 96 -9.18 13.33 2.87
CA LEU A 96 -10.03 12.48 3.69
C LEU A 96 -10.49 13.23 4.95
N PRO A 97 -11.65 12.86 5.54
CA PRO A 97 -12.15 13.49 6.76
C PRO A 97 -11.30 13.17 8.00
N ASP A 98 -11.27 14.10 8.95
CA ASP A 98 -10.61 13.96 10.25
C ASP A 98 -11.18 12.77 11.05
N ASN A 99 -10.35 12.13 11.89
CA ASN A 99 -10.76 11.19 12.93
C ASN A 99 -11.76 10.10 12.45
N THR A 100 -11.54 9.56 11.24
CA THR A 100 -12.53 8.72 10.55
C THR A 100 -12.07 7.27 10.38
N TYR A 101 -10.76 7.03 10.24
CA TYR A 101 -10.23 5.71 9.90
C TYR A 101 -9.77 4.95 11.13
N ASP A 102 -10.17 3.68 11.21
CA ASP A 102 -9.73 2.76 12.27
C ASP A 102 -8.31 2.26 12.02
N LEU A 103 -7.97 2.04 10.75
CA LEU A 103 -6.65 1.59 10.33
C LEU A 103 -6.17 2.41 9.13
N ILE A 104 -4.89 2.73 9.12
CA ILE A 104 -4.19 3.24 7.94
C ILE A 104 -3.12 2.22 7.57
N THR A 105 -3.14 1.76 6.33
CA THR A 105 -2.14 0.83 5.81
C THR A 105 -1.23 1.52 4.80
N VAL A 106 0.00 1.04 4.72
CA VAL A 106 0.96 1.41 3.68
C VAL A 106 1.70 0.16 3.27
N LEU A 107 1.55 -0.27 2.01
CA LEU A 107 2.27 -1.43 1.48
C LEU A 107 3.28 -1.03 0.40
N ARG A 108 4.58 -1.14 0.71
CA ARG A 108 5.69 -0.89 -0.22
C ARG A 108 5.74 0.54 -0.78
N ALA A 109 5.12 1.50 -0.10
CA ALA A 109 5.05 2.89 -0.57
C ALA A 109 5.72 3.90 0.38
N TRP A 110 5.99 3.54 1.64
CA TRP A 110 6.45 4.48 2.67
C TRP A 110 7.70 5.28 2.28
N HIS A 111 8.64 4.65 1.58
CA HIS A 111 9.90 5.28 1.16
C HIS A 111 9.72 6.37 0.09
N TRP A 112 8.54 6.50 -0.51
CA TRP A 112 8.21 7.57 -1.47
C TRP A 112 7.65 8.83 -0.81
N PHE A 113 7.24 8.75 0.46
CA PHE A 113 6.48 9.80 1.13
C PHE A 113 7.39 10.86 1.76
N ASP A 114 6.91 12.11 1.85
CA ASP A 114 7.40 13.07 2.83
C ASP A 114 6.91 12.65 4.23
N ALA A 115 7.76 11.88 4.94
CA ALA A 115 7.38 11.22 6.18
C ALA A 115 6.78 12.18 7.23
N GLU A 116 7.28 13.40 7.36
CA GLU A 116 6.77 14.35 8.36
C GLU A 116 5.37 14.86 8.02
N LYS A 117 5.13 15.21 6.74
CA LYS A 117 3.82 15.66 6.29
C LYS A 117 2.82 14.52 6.29
N THR A 118 3.21 13.34 5.82
CA THR A 118 2.36 12.15 5.82
C THR A 118 2.01 11.72 7.23
N LEU A 119 2.93 11.78 8.20
CA LEU A 119 2.61 11.51 9.61
C LEU A 119 1.62 12.52 10.19
N SER A 120 1.75 13.79 9.82
CA SER A 120 0.80 14.84 10.25
C SER A 120 -0.60 14.59 9.70
N GLU A 121 -0.68 14.16 8.44
CA GLU A 121 -1.93 13.83 7.77
C GLU A 121 -2.56 12.53 8.31
N ILE A 122 -1.73 11.50 8.54
CA ILE A 122 -2.13 10.27 9.23
C ILE A 122 -2.75 10.61 10.59
N LYS A 123 -2.09 11.45 11.39
CA LYS A 123 -2.60 11.86 12.70
C LYS A 123 -3.95 12.59 12.60
N ARG A 124 -4.19 13.34 11.52
CA ARG A 124 -5.46 14.06 11.29
C ARG A 124 -6.60 13.09 10.99
N ILE A 125 -6.38 12.10 10.13
CA ILE A 125 -7.45 11.23 9.59
C ILE A 125 -7.68 9.96 10.44
N LEU A 126 -6.67 9.53 11.22
CA LEU A 126 -6.75 8.36 12.09
C LEU A 126 -7.61 8.65 13.32
N LYS A 127 -8.39 7.66 13.76
CA LYS A 127 -9.07 7.72 15.06
C LYS A 127 -8.07 7.71 16.22
N GLU A 128 -8.49 8.19 17.38
CA GLU A 128 -7.66 8.20 18.61
C GLU A 128 -7.12 6.80 18.96
N ASP A 129 -7.95 5.76 18.86
CA ASP A 129 -7.56 4.35 19.07
C ASP A 129 -7.19 3.61 17.77
N GLY A 130 -6.97 4.35 16.68
CA GLY A 130 -6.62 3.80 15.39
C GLY A 130 -5.17 3.33 15.32
N SER A 131 -4.84 2.52 14.31
CA SER A 131 -3.46 2.04 14.10
C SER A 131 -2.94 2.33 12.70
N LEU A 132 -1.67 2.73 12.63
CA LEU A 132 -0.89 2.77 11.40
C LEU A 132 -0.13 1.44 11.23
N ILE A 133 -0.24 0.83 10.06
CA ILE A 133 0.43 -0.42 9.70
C ILE A 133 1.25 -0.18 8.44
N ILE A 134 2.57 -0.15 8.59
CA ILE A 134 3.52 -0.03 7.48
C ILE A 134 4.09 -1.42 7.18
N MET A 135 3.96 -1.84 5.93
CA MET A 135 4.41 -3.14 5.42
C MET A 135 5.33 -2.93 4.24
N ASP A 136 6.43 -3.67 4.20
CA ASP A 136 7.36 -3.64 3.08
C ASP A 136 7.87 -5.05 2.75
N SER A 137 8.42 -5.19 1.56
CA SER A 137 9.10 -6.40 1.10
C SER A 137 10.60 -6.14 1.08
N GLY A 138 11.37 -6.99 1.78
CA GLY A 138 12.81 -6.89 1.84
C GLY A 138 13.48 -8.24 1.65
N PHE A 139 14.76 -8.20 1.29
CA PHE A 139 15.59 -9.39 1.28
C PHE A 139 16.05 -9.73 2.69
N LEU A 140 16.06 -11.02 3.05
CA LEU A 140 16.73 -11.48 4.25
C LEU A 140 18.24 -11.30 4.06
N SER A 141 18.82 -10.27 4.69
CA SER A 141 20.22 -9.84 4.54
C SER A 141 21.26 -10.94 4.80
N LYS A 142 20.87 -12.02 5.49
CA LYS A 142 21.73 -13.18 5.77
C LYS A 142 21.72 -14.26 4.69
N SER A 143 20.80 -14.19 3.73
CA SER A 143 20.68 -15.17 2.65
C SER A 143 21.91 -15.14 1.74
N LYS A 144 22.45 -16.32 1.40
CA LYS A 144 23.64 -16.42 0.54
C LYS A 144 23.40 -15.78 -0.82
N VAL A 145 22.25 -16.02 -1.44
CA VAL A 145 21.91 -15.44 -2.76
C VAL A 145 21.87 -13.91 -2.73
N VAL A 146 21.41 -13.32 -1.62
CA VAL A 146 21.36 -11.85 -1.47
C VAL A 146 22.76 -11.29 -1.37
N LYS A 147 23.63 -11.91 -0.56
CA LYS A 147 25.04 -11.52 -0.45
C LYS A 147 25.77 -11.64 -1.79
N ASP A 148 25.66 -12.79 -2.44
CA ASP A 148 26.28 -13.04 -3.74
C ASP A 148 25.82 -12.01 -4.79
N THR A 149 24.53 -11.67 -4.80
CA THR A 149 23.96 -10.66 -5.71
C THR A 149 24.52 -9.26 -5.43
N LEU A 150 24.55 -8.85 -4.15
CA LEU A 150 25.06 -7.53 -3.77
C LEU A 150 26.56 -7.40 -4.05
N ASP A 151 27.34 -8.45 -3.81
CA ASP A 151 28.76 -8.49 -4.16
C ASP A 151 28.97 -8.37 -5.67
N MET A 152 28.16 -9.08 -6.47
CA MET A 152 28.20 -8.99 -7.93
C MET A 152 27.89 -7.56 -8.41
N ILE A 153 26.84 -6.93 -7.89
CA ILE A 153 26.48 -5.54 -8.23
C ILE A 153 27.62 -4.61 -7.88
N LYS A 154 28.16 -4.69 -6.67
CA LYS A 154 29.27 -3.83 -6.21
C LYS A 154 30.53 -3.97 -7.08
N ASN A 155 30.79 -5.16 -7.61
CA ASN A 155 31.95 -5.43 -8.46
C ASN A 155 31.80 -4.92 -9.91
N HIS A 156 30.57 -4.71 -10.40
CA HIS A 156 30.31 -4.39 -11.82
C HIS A 156 29.56 -3.07 -12.05
N MET A 157 29.01 -2.47 -11.00
CA MET A 157 28.29 -1.20 -11.03
C MET A 157 28.74 -0.34 -9.83
N PRO A 158 29.94 0.27 -9.90
CA PRO A 158 30.47 1.14 -8.85
C PRO A 158 29.73 2.47 -8.74
#